data_AF-A0A352UNB3-F1
#
_entry.id   AF-A0A352UNB3-F1
#
_cell.length_a   1.000
_cell.length_b   1.000
_cell.length_c   1.000
_cell.angle_alpha   90.00
_cell.angle_beta   90.00
_cell.angle_gamma   90.00
#
_symmetry.space_group_name_H-M   'P 1'
#
loop_
_entity.id
_entity.type
_entity.pdbx_description
1 polymer ?
#
loop_
_entity_poly.entity_id
_entity_poly.type
_entity_poly.pdbx_seq_one_letter_code
_entity_poly.pdbx_strand_id
1 'polypeptide(L)'
;KSVPVEAVVRMADLYNAPELRNYYCTHDCPIGRTDVPPVHLEELDRLVIELQGFLKAAGPDRENLLDIAADGKIDNAERPRLERILSDLDAISKGANSLKLWVKKNLGGDT
;
A
#
# COMPACT_ATOMS: atom_id res chain seq x y z
N LYS A 1 -14.38 6.89 -23.26
CA LYS A 1 -15.24 5.72 -22.97
C LYS A 1 -14.62 5.06 -21.75
N SER A 2 -15.19 5.21 -20.55
CA SER A 2 -14.59 4.65 -19.33
C SER A 2 -14.87 3.14 -19.26
N VAL A 3 -13.88 2.38 -18.82
CA VAL A 3 -14.04 0.94 -18.59
C VAL A 3 -14.91 0.77 -17.33
N PRO A 4 -15.93 -0.11 -17.34
CA PRO A 4 -16.71 -0.40 -16.13
C PRO A 4 -15.82 -0.96 -15.02
N VAL A 5 -16.06 -0.53 -13.78
CA VAL A 5 -15.28 -0.97 -12.60
C VAL A 5 -15.29 -2.50 -12.48
N GLU A 6 -16.46 -3.11 -12.68
CA GLU A 6 -16.65 -4.56 -12.58
C GLU A 6 -15.81 -5.33 -13.62
N ALA A 7 -15.59 -4.73 -14.80
CA ALA A 7 -14.74 -5.32 -15.83
C ALA A 7 -13.27 -5.29 -15.39
N VAL A 8 -12.80 -4.17 -14.83
CA VAL A 8 -11.43 -4.06 -14.30
C VAL A 8 -11.19 -5.05 -13.15
N VAL A 9 -12.16 -5.18 -12.23
CA VAL A 9 -12.08 -6.11 -11.11
C VAL A 9 -11.95 -7.56 -11.60
N ARG A 10 -12.81 -7.99 -12.54
CA ARG A 10 -12.76 -9.34 -13.11
C ARG A 10 -11.46 -9.60 -13.85
N MET A 11 -10.96 -8.64 -14.62
CA MET A 11 -9.71 -8.78 -15.36
C MET A 11 -8.53 -8.92 -14.40
N ALA A 12 -8.48 -8.13 -13.34
CA ALA A 12 -7.46 -8.23 -12.29
C ALA A 12 -7.47 -9.61 -11.61
N ASP A 13 -8.64 -10.14 -11.29
CA ASP A 13 -8.76 -11.48 -10.69
C ASP A 13 -8.38 -12.59 -11.66
N LEU A 14 -8.90 -12.55 -12.90
CA LEU A 14 -8.69 -13.60 -13.90
C LEU A 14 -7.21 -13.72 -14.31
N TYR A 15 -6.53 -12.58 -14.45
CA TYR A 15 -5.13 -12.53 -14.86
C TYR A 15 -4.15 -12.44 -13.68
N ASN A 16 -4.63 -12.46 -12.43
CA ASN A 16 -3.83 -12.24 -11.23
C ASN A 16 -2.95 -10.97 -11.32
N ALA A 17 -3.55 -9.88 -11.80
CA ALA A 17 -2.91 -8.61 -12.11
C ALA A 17 -3.50 -7.47 -11.25
N PRO A 18 -3.18 -7.42 -9.94
CA PRO A 18 -3.74 -6.42 -9.01
C PRO A 18 -3.42 -4.97 -9.39
N GLU A 19 -2.33 -4.73 -10.12
CA GLU A 19 -1.93 -3.43 -10.65
C GLU A 19 -2.99 -2.78 -11.55
N LEU A 20 -3.84 -3.59 -12.22
CA LEU A 20 -4.96 -3.07 -13.02
C LEU A 20 -5.96 -2.28 -12.18
N ARG A 21 -6.18 -2.68 -10.92
CA ARG A 21 -7.06 -1.96 -9.99
C ARG A 21 -6.43 -0.65 -9.54
N ASN A 22 -5.13 -0.68 -9.21
CA ASN A 22 -4.41 0.53 -8.82
C ASN A 22 -4.40 1.55 -9.96
N TYR A 23 -4.10 1.10 -11.18
CA TYR A 23 -4.12 1.95 -12.38
C TYR A 23 -5.48 2.61 -12.58
N TYR A 24 -6.56 1.83 -12.53
CA TYR A 24 -7.91 2.36 -12.66
C TYR A 24 -8.23 3.38 -11.57
N CYS A 25 -7.92 3.08 -10.30
CA CYS A 25 -8.18 3.99 -9.19
C CYS A 25 -7.40 5.30 -9.31
N THR A 26 -6.20 5.28 -9.88
CA THR A 26 -5.30 6.44 -9.91
C THR A 26 -5.41 7.27 -11.19
N HIS A 27 -5.99 6.72 -12.27
CA HIS A 27 -6.06 7.39 -13.57
C HIS A 27 -7.49 7.54 -14.11
N ASP A 28 -8.34 6.53 -13.93
CA ASP A 28 -9.66 6.47 -14.58
C ASP A 28 -10.82 6.78 -13.61
N CYS A 29 -10.69 6.40 -12.34
CA CYS A 29 -11.69 6.64 -11.31
C CYS A 29 -11.81 8.15 -11.03
N PRO A 30 -13.01 8.76 -11.19
CA PRO A 30 -13.19 10.19 -11.01
C PRO A 30 -12.85 10.70 -9.60
N ILE A 31 -13.01 9.84 -8.60
CA ILE A 31 -12.69 10.11 -7.19
C ILE A 31 -11.22 9.76 -6.94
N GLY A 32 -10.82 8.54 -7.33
CA GLY A 32 -9.52 8.03 -6.96
C GLY A 32 -8.35 8.77 -7.64
N ARG A 33 -8.53 9.32 -8.85
CA ARG A 33 -7.44 10.02 -9.55
C ARG A 33 -6.91 11.25 -8.81
N THR A 34 -7.70 11.81 -7.89
CA THR A 34 -7.29 12.95 -7.04
C THR A 34 -6.86 12.51 -5.65
N ASP A 35 -7.45 11.42 -5.13
CA ASP A 35 -7.32 11.05 -3.71
C ASP A 35 -6.44 9.82 -3.47
N VAL A 36 -6.09 9.06 -4.51
CA VAL A 36 -5.33 7.80 -4.41
C VAL A 36 -3.97 7.97 -5.10
N PRO A 37 -2.85 7.72 -4.40
CA PRO A 37 -1.52 7.75 -5.01
C PRO A 37 -1.26 6.50 -5.87
N PRO A 38 -0.56 6.64 -7.02
CA PRO A 38 -0.15 5.50 -7.85
C PRO A 38 0.88 4.63 -7.11
N VAL A 39 0.74 3.32 -7.27
CA VAL A 39 1.69 2.33 -6.71
C VAL A 39 2.51 1.78 -7.87
N HIS A 40 3.83 1.82 -7.73
CA HIS A 40 4.74 1.22 -8.70
C HIS A 40 5.08 -0.21 -8.29
N LEU A 41 5.00 -1.14 -9.25
CA LEU A 41 5.47 -2.51 -9.06
C LEU A 41 7.00 -2.49 -9.07
N GLU A 42 7.60 -2.51 -7.88
CA GLU A 42 9.04 -2.65 -7.70
C GLU A 42 9.42 -4.08 -7.28
N GLU A 43 10.68 -4.45 -7.48
CA GLU A 43 11.23 -5.68 -6.93
C GLU A 43 11.19 -5.62 -5.40
N LEU A 44 10.90 -6.78 -4.78
CA LEU A 44 10.70 -6.92 -3.33
C LEU A 44 11.81 -6.22 -2.52
N ASP A 45 13.05 -6.37 -2.96
CA ASP A 45 14.25 -5.83 -2.32
C ASP A 45 14.20 -4.29 -2.20
N ARG A 46 13.67 -3.60 -3.21
CA ARG A 46 13.50 -2.13 -3.17
C ARG A 46 12.33 -1.71 -2.29
N LEU A 47 11.19 -2.41 -2.37
CA LEU A 47 10.06 -2.17 -1.49
C LEU A 47 10.45 -2.30 -0.02
N VAL A 48 11.30 -3.28 0.30
CA VAL A 48 11.84 -3.49 1.65
C VAL A 48 12.75 -2.34 2.08
N ILE A 49 13.58 -1.79 1.18
CA ILE A 49 14.45 -0.63 1.49
C ILE A 49 13.63 0.65 1.70
N GLU A 50 12.59 0.89 0.90
CA GLU A 50 11.72 2.06 1.09
C GLU A 50 10.92 1.94 2.39
N LEU A 51 10.37 0.75 2.65
CA LEU A 51 9.69 0.44 3.90
C LEU A 51 10.62 0.57 5.11
N GLN A 52 11.89 0.20 4.97
CA GLN A 52 12.92 0.41 5.99
C GLN A 52 13.06 1.90 6.34
N GLY A 53 12.96 2.81 5.36
CA GLY A 53 12.96 4.25 5.60
C GLY A 53 11.82 4.70 6.52
N PHE A 54 10.61 4.18 6.28
CA PHE A 54 9.43 4.48 7.10
C PHE A 54 9.51 3.85 8.50
N LEU A 55 9.98 2.60 8.60
CA LEU A 55 10.05 1.86 9.87
C LEU A 55 11.22 2.25 10.76
N LYS A 56 12.27 2.88 10.20
CA LYS A 56 13.34 3.50 10.99
C LYS A 56 12.80 4.53 11.97
N ALA A 57 11.61 5.09 11.69
CA ALA A 57 10.89 5.97 12.60
C ALA A 57 10.03 5.23 13.64
N ALA A 58 9.82 3.90 13.52
CA ALA A 58 8.78 3.14 14.23
C ALA A 58 9.26 2.00 15.17
N GLY A 59 10.49 1.45 15.04
CA GLY A 59 11.05 0.52 16.04
C GLY A 59 11.14 -0.97 15.61
N PRO A 60 10.79 -1.97 16.47
CA PRO A 60 11.20 -3.39 16.36
C PRO A 60 10.69 -4.15 15.12
N ASP A 61 9.69 -3.64 14.41
CA ASP A 61 9.20 -4.24 13.14
C ASP A 61 10.26 -4.23 12.03
N ARG A 62 11.27 -3.36 12.18
CA ARG A 62 12.46 -3.31 11.33
C ARG A 62 13.21 -4.64 11.26
N GLU A 63 13.47 -5.27 12.41
CA GLU A 63 14.31 -6.48 12.45
C GLU A 63 13.54 -7.69 11.90
N ASN A 64 12.24 -7.77 12.17
CA ASN A 64 11.40 -8.84 11.65
C ASN A 64 11.28 -8.81 10.12
N LEU A 65 11.18 -7.62 9.50
CA LEU A 65 11.12 -7.53 8.03
C LEU A 65 12.45 -7.88 7.35
N LEU A 66 13.57 -7.55 7.98
CA LEU A 66 14.89 -7.93 7.46
C LEU A 66 15.05 -9.45 7.47
N ASP A 67 14.63 -10.11 8.55
CA ASP A 67 14.68 -11.56 8.64
C ASP A 67 13.78 -12.23 7.59
N ILE A 68 12.55 -11.72 7.38
CA ILE A 68 11.59 -12.25 6.39
C ILE A 68 12.09 -12.04 4.94
N ALA A 69 12.79 -10.94 4.67
CA ALA A 69 13.26 -10.64 3.32
C ALA A 69 14.61 -11.31 2.98
N ALA A 70 15.31 -11.87 3.96
CA ALA A 70 16.71 -12.27 3.84
C ALA A 70 16.95 -13.38 2.80
N ASP A 71 15.99 -14.27 2.61
CA ASP A 71 16.10 -15.40 1.68
C ASP A 71 15.35 -15.18 0.34
N GLY A 72 14.71 -14.01 0.19
CA GLY A 72 13.95 -13.60 -0.99
C GLY A 72 12.65 -14.37 -1.20
N LYS A 73 12.17 -15.13 -0.21
CA LYS A 73 10.93 -15.91 -0.28
C LYS A 73 10.11 -15.65 0.98
N ILE A 74 8.80 -15.92 0.90
CA ILE A 74 7.93 -15.86 2.08
C ILE A 74 7.42 -17.27 2.33
N ASP A 75 7.84 -17.86 3.44
CA ASP A 75 7.40 -19.19 3.85
C ASP A 75 6.15 -19.17 4.74
N ASN A 76 5.66 -20.36 5.08
CA ASN A 76 4.44 -20.51 5.88
C ASN A 76 4.59 -20.04 7.35
N ALA A 77 5.82 -19.98 7.87
CA ALA A 77 6.12 -19.49 9.22
C ALA A 77 6.29 -17.96 9.26
N GLU A 78 6.74 -17.36 8.16
CA GLU A 78 6.93 -15.93 7.99
C GLU A 78 5.63 -15.19 7.68
N ARG A 79 4.72 -15.85 6.94
CA ARG A 79 3.45 -15.26 6.51
C ARG A 79 2.63 -14.64 7.65
N PRO A 80 2.39 -15.29 8.80
CA PRO A 80 1.64 -14.68 9.90
C PRO A 80 2.35 -13.48 10.54
N ARG A 81 3.69 -13.48 10.50
CA ARG A 81 4.52 -12.39 11.02
C ARG A 81 4.45 -11.18 10.09
N LEU A 82 4.55 -11.42 8.79
CA LEU A 82 4.39 -10.39 7.75
C LEU A 82 2.98 -9.78 7.78
N GLU A 83 1.93 -10.60 7.93
CA GLU A 83 0.55 -10.13 8.04
C GLU A 83 0.34 -9.19 9.24
N ARG A 84 0.97 -9.46 10.38
CA ARG A 84 0.94 -8.53 11.53
C ARG A 84 1.58 -7.18 11.20
N ILE A 85 2.76 -7.19 10.61
CA ILE A 85 3.49 -5.96 10.25
C ILE A 85 2.68 -5.13 9.24
N LEU A 86 2.08 -5.78 8.24
CA LEU A 86 1.19 -5.10 7.29
C LEU A 86 -0.05 -4.51 7.96
N SER A 87 -0.64 -5.21 8.94
CA SER A 87 -1.76 -4.71 9.72
C SER A 87 -1.39 -3.45 10.52
N ASP A 88 -0.22 -3.43 11.14
CA ASP A 88 0.25 -2.30 11.92
C ASP A 88 0.53 -1.08 11.04
N LEU A 89 1.10 -1.29 9.85
CA LEU A 89 1.28 -0.25 8.83
C LEU A 89 -0.04 0.32 8.32
N ASP A 90 -1.05 -0.52 8.08
CA ASP A 90 -2.38 -0.08 7.67
C ASP A 90 -3.06 0.76 8.75
N ALA A 91 -2.90 0.39 10.03
CA ALA A 91 -3.40 1.18 11.15
C ALA A 91 -2.74 2.58 11.21
N ILE A 92 -1.42 2.64 11.01
CA ILE A 92 -0.68 3.91 10.92
C ILE A 92 -1.20 4.75 9.75
N SER A 93 -1.34 4.15 8.56
CA SER A 93 -1.85 4.82 7.36
C SER A 93 -3.25 5.40 7.56
N LYS A 94 -4.17 4.62 8.15
CA LYS A 94 -5.52 5.07 8.50
C LYS A 94 -5.49 6.25 9.47
N GLY A 95 -4.64 6.20 10.50
CA GLY A 95 -4.45 7.30 11.44
C GLY A 95 -3.94 8.56 10.75
N ALA A 96 -2.92 8.43 9.91
CA ALA A 96 -2.34 9.53 9.14
C ALA A 96 -3.37 10.16 8.18
N ASN A 97 -4.13 9.35 7.44
CA ASN A 97 -5.16 9.84 6.52
C ASN A 97 -6.32 10.53 7.27
N SER A 98 -6.71 10.00 8.43
CA SER A 98 -7.73 10.63 9.28
C SER A 98 -7.28 12.00 9.79
N LEU A 99 -6.00 12.12 10.17
CA LEU A 99 -5.41 13.39 10.59
C LEU A 99 -5.33 14.39 9.43
N LYS A 100 -4.87 13.96 8.25
CA LYS A 100 -4.85 14.79 7.02
C LYS A 100 -6.24 15.33 6.71
N LEU A 101 -7.25 14.46 6.73
CA LEU A 101 -8.65 14.83 6.49
C LEU A 101 -9.14 15.86 7.53
N TRP A 102 -8.81 15.64 8.80
CA TRP A 102 -9.16 16.58 9.87
C TRP A 102 -8.51 17.94 9.66
N VAL A 103 -7.22 17.99 9.32
CA VAL A 103 -6.49 19.23 9.03
C VAL A 103 -7.11 19.96 7.85
N LYS A 104 -7.40 19.26 6.74
CA LYS A 104 -8.06 19.84 5.57
C LYS A 104 -9.41 20.46 5.94
N LYS A 105 -10.21 19.76 6.75
CA LYS A 105 -11.55 20.20 7.17
C LYS A 105 -11.52 21.41 8.10
N ASN A 106 -10.56 21.47 9.03
CA ASN A 106 -10.59 22.45 10.13
C ASN A 106 -9.58 23.60 9.96
N LEU A 107 -8.52 23.38 9.19
CA LEU A 107 -7.42 24.34 9.00
C LEU A 107 -7.27 24.78 7.53
N GLY A 108 -8.00 24.18 6.59
CA GLY A 108 -7.99 24.57 5.17
C GLY A 108 -6.69 24.25 4.42
N GLY A 109 -5.81 23.41 4.97
CA GLY A 109 -4.55 23.06 4.35
C GLY A 109 -4.70 22.02 3.24
N ASP A 110 -4.37 22.40 2.00
CA ASP A 110 -3.96 21.46 0.95
C ASP A 110 -2.44 21.22 1.10
N THR A 111 -2.07 20.03 1.57
CA THR A 111 -0.70 19.50 1.52
C THR A 111 -0.74 18.07 1.05
#